data_AF-A0A8C9PMS9-F1
#
_entry.id   AF-A0A8C9PMS9-F1
#
_cell.length_a   1.000
_cell.length_b   1.000
_cell.length_c   1.000
_cell.angle_alpha   90.00
_cell.angle_beta   90.00
_cell.angle_gamma   90.00
#
_symmetry.space_group_name_H-M   'P 1'
#
loop_
_entity.id
_entity.type
_entity.pdbx_description
1 polymer ?
#
loop_
_entity_poly.entity_id
_entity_poly.type
_entity_poly.pdbx_seq_one_letter_code
_entity_poly.pdbx_strand_id
1 'polypeptide(L)'
;MGGPDTDSREPLCPPMQCNQDEESLTLLIQVPRIQPQSLQWNLNPLWYKLCFSTQDSVYSFFLQFAPENKLSTKEPEISVSSNNAVIVLDKSPESHGRWREWYYGLNKDSLEEKLFINEENVNEFLEEVLCCTFIQKMPLSPPLIEVLQVTDEKIQIHAEVRL
;
A
#
# COMPACT_ATOMS: atom_id res chain seq x y z
N MET A 1 15.21 29.44 27.14
CA MET A 1 14.27 29.37 26.01
C MET A 1 14.32 27.96 25.47
N GLY A 2 13.42 27.08 25.93
CA GLY A 2 13.20 25.77 25.33
C GLY A 2 12.08 25.94 24.31
N GLY A 3 12.36 25.72 23.04
CA GLY A 3 11.32 25.62 22.02
C GLY A 3 10.44 24.39 22.32
N PRO A 4 9.17 24.37 21.88
CA PRO A 4 8.32 23.23 22.11
C PRO A 4 8.94 22.03 21.41
N ASP A 5 9.20 20.98 22.19
CA ASP A 5 9.49 19.64 21.68
C ASP A 5 8.37 19.31 20.70
N THR A 6 8.69 19.37 19.41
CA THR A 6 7.84 18.82 18.37
C THR A 6 7.93 17.33 18.59
N ASP A 7 6.89 16.78 19.19
CA ASP A 7 6.65 15.34 19.27
C ASP A 7 6.72 14.85 17.82
N SER A 8 7.90 14.40 17.39
CA SER A 8 8.22 14.13 15.99
C SER A 8 7.60 12.79 15.65
N ARG A 9 6.27 12.80 15.51
CA ARG A 9 5.50 11.61 15.22
C ARG A 9 5.94 11.11 13.85
N GLU A 10 6.47 9.89 13.81
CA GLU A 10 6.92 9.29 12.56
C GLU A 10 5.75 9.22 11.56
N PRO A 11 5.97 9.66 10.32
CA PRO A 11 4.90 9.68 9.33
C PRO A 11 4.50 8.26 8.94
N LEU A 12 3.19 8.07 8.76
CA LEU A 12 2.63 6.81 8.28
C LEU A 12 2.47 6.83 6.75
N CYS A 13 2.65 5.68 6.11
CA CYS A 13 2.33 5.51 4.70
C CYS A 13 0.80 5.31 4.58
N PRO A 14 0.05 6.20 3.90
CA PRO A 14 -1.40 6.09 3.82
C PRO A 14 -1.84 4.93 2.91
N PRO A 15 -3.03 4.35 3.09
CA PRO A 15 -3.63 3.52 2.05
C PRO A 15 -3.93 4.38 0.82
N MET A 16 -3.36 4.00 -0.33
CA MET A 16 -3.46 4.76 -1.57
C MET A 16 -3.69 3.84 -2.76
N GLN A 17 -4.56 4.27 -3.67
CA GLN A 17 -4.74 3.67 -4.98
C GLN A 17 -4.25 4.63 -6.06
N CYS A 18 -3.61 4.10 -7.10
CA CYS A 18 -3.20 4.87 -8.27
C CYS A 18 -3.90 4.29 -9.50
N ASN A 19 -4.75 5.10 -10.12
CA ASN A 19 -5.38 4.80 -11.41
C ASN A 19 -4.72 5.64 -12.49
N GLN A 20 -4.91 5.27 -13.75
CA GLN A 20 -4.40 6.04 -14.88
C GLN A 20 -5.37 6.07 -16.05
N ASP A 21 -5.24 7.10 -16.88
CA ASP A 21 -5.71 7.13 -18.26
C ASP A 21 -4.53 7.38 -19.21
N GLU A 22 -4.77 7.83 -20.44
CA GLU A 22 -3.69 8.09 -21.41
C GLU A 22 -2.82 9.30 -21.05
N GLU A 23 -3.37 10.28 -20.33
CA GLU A 23 -2.76 11.60 -20.13
C GLU A 23 -2.46 11.90 -18.65
N SER A 24 -3.04 11.16 -17.71
CA SER A 24 -2.96 11.46 -16.29
C SER A 24 -2.89 10.22 -15.40
N LEU A 25 -2.42 10.44 -14.17
CA LEU A 25 -2.55 9.54 -13.04
C LEU A 25 -3.52 10.14 -12.02
N THR A 26 -4.44 9.32 -11.52
CA THR A 26 -5.37 9.70 -10.45
C THR A 26 -5.05 8.93 -9.18
N LEU A 27 -4.56 9.63 -8.17
CA LEU A 27 -4.28 9.08 -6.84
C LEU A 27 -5.50 9.24 -5.94
N LEU A 28 -5.92 8.16 -5.29
CA LEU A 28 -6.96 8.17 -4.27
C LEU A 28 -6.34 7.81 -2.91
N ILE A 29 -6.33 8.77 -2.00
CA ILE A 29 -5.84 8.60 -0.63
C ILE A 29 -7.04 8.36 0.27
N GLN A 30 -7.11 7.18 0.89
CA GLN A 30 -8.24 6.76 1.72
C GLN A 30 -8.00 7.07 3.20
N VAL A 31 -7.72 8.35 3.50
CA VAL A 31 -7.53 8.85 4.87
C VAL A 31 -8.60 9.89 5.19
N PRO A 32 -9.39 9.71 6.26
CA PRO A 32 -10.40 10.68 6.65
C PRO A 32 -9.80 11.86 7.41
N ARG A 33 -10.51 13.00 7.40
CA ARG A 33 -10.18 14.21 8.19
C ARG A 33 -8.78 14.75 7.89
N ILE A 34 -8.39 14.71 6.62
CA ILE A 34 -7.18 15.39 6.13
C ILE A 34 -7.34 16.89 6.39
N GLN A 35 -6.29 17.52 6.93
CA GLN A 35 -6.23 18.97 7.10
C GLN A 35 -5.69 19.60 5.81
N PRO A 36 -6.50 20.25 4.97
CA PRO A 36 -6.04 20.71 3.65
C PRO A 36 -4.84 21.66 3.72
N GLN A 37 -4.78 22.51 4.74
CA GLN A 37 -3.68 23.45 4.98
C GLN A 37 -2.34 22.79 5.32
N SER A 38 -2.35 21.51 5.69
CA SER A 38 -1.14 20.75 6.02
C SER A 38 -0.49 20.10 4.79
N LEU A 39 -1.19 20.09 3.64
CA LEU A 39 -0.72 19.46 2.43
C LEU A 39 0.55 20.15 1.93
N GLN A 40 1.60 19.36 1.82
CA GLN A 40 2.88 19.78 1.24
C GLN A 40 3.27 18.74 0.21
N TRP A 41 3.57 19.19 -1.01
CA TRP A 41 3.98 18.31 -2.08
C TRP A 41 5.25 18.79 -2.75
N ASN A 42 5.95 17.86 -3.39
CA ASN A 42 7.07 18.15 -4.27
C ASN A 42 6.98 17.25 -5.49
N LEU A 43 7.10 17.87 -6.66
CA LEU A 43 6.91 17.22 -7.95
C LEU A 43 8.20 17.30 -8.76
N ASN A 44 8.56 16.17 -9.34
CA ASN A 44 9.62 16.03 -10.32
C ASN A 44 9.10 15.15 -11.46
N PRO A 45 9.66 15.25 -12.68
CA PRO A 45 9.25 14.38 -13.76
C PRO A 45 9.29 12.88 -13.45
N LEU A 46 10.15 12.41 -12.54
CA LEU A 46 10.28 10.98 -12.23
C LEU A 46 9.69 10.56 -10.87
N TRP A 47 9.23 11.51 -10.06
CA TRP A 47 8.74 11.20 -8.73
C TRP A 47 7.82 12.29 -8.18
N TYR A 48 6.96 11.88 -7.25
CA TYR A 48 6.07 12.78 -6.53
C TYR A 48 6.10 12.45 -5.05
N LYS A 49 6.19 13.46 -4.20
CA LYS A 49 6.14 13.32 -2.74
C LYS A 49 4.98 14.14 -2.19
N LEU A 50 4.23 13.55 -1.26
CA LEU A 50 3.20 14.25 -0.50
C LEU A 50 3.41 14.03 1.01
N CYS A 51 3.16 15.07 1.79
CA CYS A 51 3.02 15.04 3.23
C CYS A 51 1.72 15.75 3.63
N PHE A 52 1.03 15.23 4.63
CA PHE A 52 -0.15 15.88 5.22
C PHE A 52 -0.38 15.39 6.65
N SER A 53 -1.23 16.09 7.39
CA SER A 53 -1.68 15.67 8.72
C SER A 53 -3.19 15.50 8.79
N THR A 54 -3.59 14.63 9.70
CA THR A 54 -4.93 14.63 10.29
C THR A 54 -4.83 15.19 11.71
N GLN A 55 -5.93 15.16 12.48
CA GLN A 55 -5.90 15.53 13.89
C GLN A 55 -4.95 14.63 14.72
N ASP A 56 -4.82 13.37 14.34
CA ASP A 56 -4.21 12.33 15.18
C ASP A 56 -2.87 11.81 14.62
N SER A 57 -2.59 12.00 13.33
CA SER A 57 -1.42 11.40 12.67
C SER A 57 -0.84 12.29 11.58
N VAL A 58 0.44 12.08 11.30
CA VAL A 58 1.12 12.63 10.11
C VAL A 58 1.28 11.51 9.10
N TYR A 59 1.06 11.83 7.83
CA TYR A 59 1.20 10.91 6.72
C TYR A 59 2.20 11.44 5.71
N SER A 60 2.94 10.52 5.08
CA SER A 60 3.77 10.83 3.92
C SER A 60 3.82 9.64 2.98
N PHE A 61 3.98 9.92 1.70
CA PHE A 61 4.37 8.90 0.74
C PHE A 61 5.27 9.48 -0.36
N PHE A 62 5.94 8.57 -1.03
CA PHE A 62 6.79 8.80 -2.19
C PHE A 62 6.32 7.89 -3.33
N LEU A 63 6.10 8.50 -4.49
CA LEU A 63 5.89 7.84 -5.76
C LEU A 63 7.13 7.99 -6.61
N GLN A 64 7.51 6.92 -7.30
CA GLN A 64 8.57 6.95 -8.30
C GLN A 64 8.13 6.18 -9.54
N PHE A 65 8.63 6.60 -10.69
CA PHE A 65 8.29 6.02 -11.99
C PHE A 65 9.54 5.54 -12.73
N ALA A 66 9.33 4.63 -13.68
CA ALA A 66 10.38 4.21 -14.61
C ALA A 66 10.91 5.40 -15.43
N PRO A 67 12.18 5.41 -15.87
CA PRO A 67 12.80 6.56 -16.55
C PRO A 67 12.06 7.10 -17.80
N GLU A 68 11.32 6.23 -18.49
CA GLU A 68 10.49 6.52 -19.65
C GLU A 68 9.13 7.15 -19.31
N ASN A 69 8.68 6.98 -18.07
CA ASN A 69 7.38 7.42 -17.58
C ASN A 69 7.53 8.74 -16.82
N LYS A 70 7.31 9.85 -17.52
CA LYS A 70 7.54 11.19 -16.96
C LYS A 70 6.23 11.89 -16.66
N LEU A 71 6.18 12.50 -15.49
CA LEU A 71 5.17 13.48 -15.12
C LEU A 71 5.47 14.82 -15.78
N SER A 72 4.40 15.55 -16.06
CA SER A 72 4.44 16.98 -16.37
C SER A 72 4.96 17.77 -15.17
N THR A 73 5.46 18.98 -15.42
CA THR A 73 5.83 19.93 -14.36
C THR A 73 4.65 20.82 -13.94
N LYS A 74 3.45 20.58 -14.47
CA LYS A 74 2.22 21.28 -14.07
C LYS A 74 1.89 20.96 -12.61
N GLU A 75 1.36 21.94 -11.88
CA GLU A 75 0.95 21.74 -10.49
C GLU A 75 -0.14 20.66 -10.39
N PRO A 76 -0.07 19.76 -9.40
CA PRO A 76 -1.10 18.74 -9.17
C PRO A 76 -2.47 19.36 -8.86
N GLU A 77 -3.52 18.75 -9.39
CA GLU A 77 -4.89 19.11 -9.02
C GLU A 77 -5.31 18.29 -7.80
N ILE A 78 -5.58 18.94 -6.67
CA ILE A 78 -5.88 18.28 -5.39
C ILE A 78 -7.29 18.63 -4.93
N SER A 79 -8.10 17.60 -4.67
CA SER A 79 -9.44 17.72 -4.10
C SER A 79 -9.53 16.93 -2.80
N VAL A 80 -9.82 17.62 -1.70
CA VAL A 80 -9.93 17.02 -0.37
C VAL A 80 -11.39 16.96 0.04
N SER A 81 -11.84 15.78 0.47
CA SER A 81 -13.16 15.53 1.03
C SER A 81 -13.03 15.21 2.53
N SER A 82 -14.16 15.02 3.22
CA SER A 82 -14.18 14.59 4.62
C SER A 82 -13.50 13.22 4.84
N ASN A 83 -13.51 12.35 3.82
CA ASN A 83 -13.14 10.94 3.96
C ASN A 83 -11.91 10.52 3.13
N ASN A 84 -11.51 11.33 2.15
CA ASN A 84 -10.43 10.99 1.24
C ASN A 84 -9.84 12.26 0.60
N ALA A 85 -8.72 12.10 -0.11
CA ALA A 85 -8.24 13.08 -1.07
C ALA A 85 -8.05 12.43 -2.44
N VAL A 86 -8.27 13.21 -3.49
CA VAL A 86 -7.98 12.85 -4.87
C VAL A 86 -6.91 13.80 -5.39
N ILE A 87 -5.87 13.26 -6.02
CA ILE A 87 -4.79 14.03 -6.62
C ILE A 87 -4.66 13.59 -8.06
N VAL A 88 -4.66 14.54 -8.98
CA VAL A 88 -4.40 14.28 -10.41
C VAL A 88 -3.01 14.79 -10.75
N LEU A 89 -2.21 13.92 -11.35
CA LEU A 89 -0.88 14.22 -11.86
C LEU A 89 -0.89 14.05 -13.38
N ASP A 90 -0.58 15.11 -14.11
CA ASP A 90 -0.50 15.06 -15.56
C ASP A 90 0.78 14.34 -16.00
N LYS A 91 0.68 13.48 -17.01
CA LYS A 91 1.84 12.89 -17.70
C LYS A 91 2.48 13.95 -18.60
N SER A 92 3.77 13.81 -18.87
CA SER A 92 4.38 14.64 -19.90
C SER A 92 3.87 14.20 -21.28
N PRO A 93 3.75 15.10 -22.27
CA PRO A 93 3.26 14.76 -23.60
C PRO A 93 4.01 13.61 -24.28
N GLU A 94 5.30 13.47 -24.00
CA GLU A 94 6.17 12.43 -24.55
C GLU A 94 5.99 11.07 -23.87
N SER A 95 5.34 11.06 -22.71
CA SER A 95 5.05 9.90 -21.89
C SER A 95 3.54 9.61 -21.81
N HIS A 96 2.72 10.22 -22.67
CA HIS A 96 1.32 9.80 -22.84
C HIS A 96 1.25 8.33 -23.26
N GLY A 97 0.17 7.66 -22.89
CA GLY A 97 0.04 6.21 -23.02
C GLY A 97 -0.18 5.53 -21.67
N ARG A 98 -0.46 4.23 -21.71
CA ARG A 98 -0.57 3.40 -20.51
C ARG A 98 0.81 3.03 -19.98
N TRP A 99 1.06 3.34 -18.71
CA TRP A 99 2.27 2.94 -18.01
C TRP A 99 2.10 1.54 -17.44
N ARG A 100 3.16 0.75 -17.44
CA ARG A 100 3.12 -0.63 -16.94
C ARG A 100 3.17 -0.69 -15.41
N GLU A 101 4.10 0.07 -14.84
CA GLU A 101 4.50 -0.05 -13.45
C GLU A 101 4.79 1.32 -12.83
N TRP A 102 4.72 1.35 -11.51
CA TRP A 102 5.01 2.50 -10.66
C TRP A 102 5.47 2.00 -9.29
N TYR A 103 6.10 2.87 -8.52
CA TYR A 103 6.71 2.50 -7.25
C TYR A 103 6.14 3.36 -6.12
N TYR A 104 5.82 2.73 -5.00
CA TYR A 104 5.13 3.36 -3.88
C TYR A 104 5.77 3.02 -2.54
N GLY A 105 5.90 4.00 -1.65
CA GLY A 105 6.40 3.77 -0.31
C GLY A 105 6.32 4.99 0.59
N LEU A 106 6.71 4.84 1.85
CA LEU A 106 6.84 5.94 2.78
C LEU A 106 7.93 6.93 2.32
N ASN A 107 9.03 6.39 1.79
CA ASN A 107 10.18 7.12 1.28
C ASN A 107 10.89 6.33 0.16
N LYS A 108 11.99 6.88 -0.36
CA LYS A 108 12.78 6.27 -1.45
C LYS A 108 13.36 4.90 -1.13
N ASP A 109 13.62 4.63 0.14
CA ASP A 109 14.26 3.39 0.60
C ASP A 109 13.23 2.27 0.86
N SER A 110 11.94 2.60 0.85
CA SER A 110 10.83 1.68 1.14
C SER A 110 9.88 1.51 -0.05
N LEU A 111 10.37 1.67 -1.27
CA LEU A 111 9.55 1.59 -2.48
C LEU A 111 9.23 0.14 -2.84
N GLU A 112 7.95 -0.13 -3.04
CA GLU A 112 7.43 -1.37 -3.60
C GLU A 112 6.98 -1.13 -5.05
N GLU A 113 7.33 -2.05 -5.94
CA GLU A 113 6.80 -2.07 -7.30
C GLU A 113 5.30 -2.40 -7.27
N LYS A 114 4.53 -1.68 -8.07
CA LYS A 114 3.11 -1.94 -8.33
C LYS A 114 2.84 -1.87 -9.83
N LEU A 115 2.01 -2.78 -10.30
CA LEU A 115 1.59 -2.84 -11.70
C LEU A 115 0.25 -2.14 -11.89
N PHE A 116 0.07 -1.50 -13.03
CA PHE A 116 -1.25 -1.09 -13.48
C PHE A 116 -1.92 -2.26 -14.19
N ILE A 117 -2.82 -2.94 -13.49
CA ILE A 117 -3.50 -4.12 -14.02
C ILE A 117 -4.53 -3.69 -15.08
N ASN A 118 -4.50 -4.34 -16.23
CA ASN A 118 -5.42 -4.17 -17.34
C ASN A 118 -5.78 -5.54 -17.95
N GLU A 119 -6.63 -5.56 -18.98
CA GLU A 119 -7.06 -6.81 -19.63
C GLU A 119 -5.90 -7.59 -20.26
N GLU A 120 -4.83 -6.92 -20.65
CA GLU A 120 -3.67 -7.53 -21.32
C GLU A 120 -2.74 -8.23 -20.33
N ASN A 121 -2.55 -7.65 -19.13
CA ASN A 121 -1.58 -8.15 -18.15
C ASN A 121 -2.23 -8.87 -16.93
N VAL A 122 -3.55 -8.92 -16.85
CA VAL A 122 -4.26 -9.58 -15.73
C VAL A 122 -3.86 -11.05 -15.58
N ASN A 123 -3.59 -11.75 -16.70
CA ASN A 123 -3.18 -13.15 -16.64
C ASN A 123 -1.79 -13.31 -16.01
N GLU A 124 -0.82 -12.46 -16.39
CA GLU A 124 0.52 -12.47 -15.80
C GLU A 124 0.48 -12.21 -14.29
N PHE A 125 -0.32 -11.22 -13.88
CA PHE A 125 -0.53 -10.90 -12.48
C PHE A 125 -1.15 -12.08 -11.69
N LEU A 126 -2.18 -12.73 -12.25
CA LEU A 126 -2.83 -13.88 -11.60
C LEU A 126 -1.87 -15.06 -11.46
N GLU A 127 -1.07 -15.36 -12.47
CA GLU A 127 -0.06 -16.43 -12.41
C GLU A 127 0.99 -16.15 -11.32
N GLU A 128 1.46 -14.91 -11.17
CA GLU A 128 2.41 -14.53 -10.12
C GLU A 128 1.83 -14.72 -8.71
N VAL A 129 0.59 -14.27 -8.48
CA VAL A 129 -0.10 -14.43 -7.18
C VAL A 129 -0.34 -15.91 -6.86
N LEU A 130 -0.72 -16.70 -7.87
CA LEU A 130 -0.92 -18.14 -7.72
C LEU A 130 0.41 -18.86 -7.41
N CYS A 131 1.52 -18.47 -8.04
CA CYS A 131 2.83 -19.03 -7.77
C CYS A 131 3.30 -18.71 -6.33
N CYS A 132 3.13 -17.47 -5.86
CA CYS A 132 3.49 -17.07 -4.50
C CYS A 132 2.66 -17.81 -3.45
N THR A 133 1.36 -17.99 -3.66
CA THR A 133 0.50 -18.77 -2.76
C THR A 133 0.81 -20.26 -2.77
N PHE A 134 1.31 -20.80 -3.89
CA PHE A 134 1.75 -22.20 -3.98
C PHE A 134 3.03 -22.46 -3.17
N ILE A 135 3.99 -21.53 -3.20
CA ILE A 135 5.24 -21.65 -2.41
C ILE A 135 4.96 -21.56 -0.91
N GLN A 136 3.99 -20.75 -0.48
CA GLN A 136 3.62 -20.65 0.95
C GLN A 136 2.84 -21.88 1.48
N LYS A 137 2.27 -22.71 0.60
CA LYS A 137 1.41 -23.85 0.98
C LYS A 137 2.10 -25.21 0.96
N MET A 138 3.39 -25.31 0.69
CA MET A 138 4.12 -26.57 0.88
C MET A 138 4.66 -26.65 2.32
N PRO A 139 3.99 -27.35 3.25
CA PRO A 139 4.68 -27.80 4.44
C PRO A 139 5.79 -28.76 3.99
N LEU A 140 7.03 -28.48 4.37
CA LEU A 140 8.21 -29.32 4.07
C LEU A 140 8.14 -30.73 4.70
N SER A 141 7.09 -31.00 5.48
CA SER A 141 6.78 -32.31 6.04
C SER A 141 5.27 -32.55 6.01
N PRO A 142 4.78 -33.70 5.51
CA PRO A 142 3.41 -34.10 5.78
C PRO A 142 3.18 -34.15 7.30
N PRO A 143 2.00 -33.76 7.81
CA PRO A 143 1.71 -33.84 9.24
C PRO A 143 1.89 -35.30 9.69
N LEU A 144 2.72 -35.51 10.72
CA LEU A 144 2.94 -36.82 11.30
C LEU A 144 1.67 -37.21 12.07
N ILE A 145 0.85 -38.09 11.49
CA ILE A 145 -0.32 -38.64 12.18
C ILE A 145 0.16 -39.80 13.06
N GLU A 146 0.24 -39.56 14.37
CA GLU A 146 0.50 -40.62 15.34
C GLU A 146 -0.82 -41.30 15.75
N VAL A 147 -0.96 -42.58 15.39
CA VAL A 147 -2.09 -43.40 15.82
C VAL A 147 -1.81 -43.90 17.24
N LEU A 148 -2.32 -43.18 18.23
CA LEU A 148 -2.24 -43.60 19.63
C LEU A 148 -3.23 -44.73 19.89
N GLN A 149 -2.74 -45.95 20.14
CA GLN A 149 -3.58 -47.02 20.66
C GLN A 149 -3.98 -46.70 22.10
N VAL A 150 -5.25 -46.39 22.32
CA VAL A 150 -5.85 -46.20 23.64
C VAL A 150 -6.36 -47.55 24.12
N THR A 151 -5.83 -48.02 25.24
CA THR A 151 -6.39 -49.15 25.99
C THR A 151 -7.37 -48.62 27.05
N ASP A 152 -8.39 -49.39 27.41
CA ASP A 152 -9.43 -48.98 28.37
C ASP A 152 -8.86 -48.50 29.72
N GLU A 153 -7.68 -49.01 30.10
CA GLU A 153 -6.95 -48.62 31.32
C GLU A 153 -6.51 -47.15 31.36
N LYS A 154 -6.40 -46.49 30.20
CA LYS A 154 -5.99 -45.08 30.08
C LYS A 154 -7.16 -44.10 30.04
N ILE A 155 -8.39 -44.59 30.02
CA ILE A 155 -9.59 -43.74 30.02
C ILE A 155 -10.04 -43.56 31.48
N GLN A 156 -9.60 -42.48 32.12
CA GLN A 156 -10.10 -42.06 33.43
C GLN A 156 -11.02 -40.84 33.29
N ILE A 157 -12.29 -41.00 33.65
CA ILE A 157 -13.25 -39.90 33.75
C ILE A 157 -13.40 -39.56 35.23
N HIS A 158 -12.84 -38.42 35.64
CA HIS A 158 -13.11 -37.86 36.96
C HIS A 158 -14.32 -36.94 36.88
N ALA A 159 -15.42 -37.34 37.53
CA ALA A 159 -16.61 -36.52 37.69
C ALA A 159 -16.70 -36.05 39.15
N GLU A 160 -16.64 -34.74 39.39
CA GLU A 160 -17.01 -34.16 40.67
C GLU A 160 -18.54 -34.01 40.72
N VAL A 161 -19.18 -34.75 41.61
CA VAL A 161 -20.59 -34.54 41.95
C VAL A 161 -20.63 -33.52 43.08
N ARG A 162 -21.12 -32.32 42.79
CA ARG A 162 -21.46 -31.33 43.82
C ARG A 162 -22.87 -31.63 44.33
N LEU A 163 -22.98 -32.00 45.60
CA LEU A 163 -24.24 -32.09 46.34
C LEU A 163 -24.68 -30.70 46.83
#